data_AF-A0A847JXC0-F1
#
_entry.id   AF-A0A847JXC0-F1
#
_cell.length_a   1.000
_cell.length_b   1.000
_cell.length_c   1.000
_cell.angle_alpha   90.00
_cell.angle_beta   90.00
_cell.angle_gamma   90.00
#
_symmetry.space_group_name_H-M   'P 1'
#
loop_
_entity.id
_entity.type
_entity.pdbx_description
1 polymer ?
#
loop_
_entity_poly.entity_id
_entity_poly.type
_entity_poly.pdbx_seq_one_letter_code
_entity_poly.pdbx_strand_id
1 'polypeptide(L)'
;MKPPVREGGTQDMRLEQATAPDANALSADDERLAGDALAALTRLSRNSYWKARFGASIAFFPGVLAGIGLWAIAFAALRPFTSDDLAGLVGMIGYLGGVFGGGYLGLRAYGRRRRREIASASAHADIRSIRPLADMVRGNVWAGALWLLPTLHACVAAMQRILDAVTPADRDKLRDDGDLAGLRSILTSCANHYGWLQASIFPPAFVRTALRSLAVLQDRQGERLAERLTRTIGVGRKAAEVRRIAEEELPALREAAERAKERTELLRPAENPHRAEDTLLRPAEASPSGDVELLVRPAGGEDEQSSVG
;
A
#
# COMPACT_ATOMS: atom_id res chain seq x y z
N MET A 1 -8.42 57.33 52.36
CA MET A 1 -7.94 57.18 50.97
C MET A 1 -8.78 56.12 50.29
N LYS A 2 -9.51 56.48 49.23
CA LYS A 2 -10.52 55.66 48.56
C LYS A 2 -9.99 55.36 47.14
N PRO A 3 -9.91 54.10 46.69
CA PRO A 3 -9.42 53.80 45.35
C PRO A 3 -10.47 54.17 44.29
N PRO A 4 -10.04 54.54 43.06
CA PRO A 4 -10.97 54.92 42.00
C PRO A 4 -11.64 53.70 41.38
N VAL A 5 -12.94 53.82 41.17
CA VAL A 5 -13.80 52.87 40.46
C VAL A 5 -13.49 52.97 38.97
N ARG A 6 -13.11 51.84 38.36
CA ARG A 6 -12.80 51.72 36.94
C ARG A 6 -14.11 51.37 36.22
N GLU A 7 -14.66 52.34 35.50
CA GLU A 7 -15.87 52.15 34.68
C GLU A 7 -15.59 51.15 33.55
N GLY A 8 -16.40 50.08 33.52
CA GLY A 8 -16.38 49.06 32.49
C GLY A 8 -17.00 49.61 31.21
N GLY A 9 -16.16 49.94 30.24
CA GLY A 9 -16.58 50.12 28.86
C GLY A 9 -16.94 48.76 28.25
N THR A 10 -18.23 48.55 28.00
CA THR A 10 -18.74 47.52 27.10
C THR A 10 -18.24 47.82 25.68
N GLN A 11 -17.06 47.28 25.36
CA GLN A 11 -16.63 47.16 23.97
C GLN A 11 -17.58 46.17 23.28
N ASP A 12 -18.40 46.71 22.38
CA ASP A 12 -19.10 45.95 21.35
C ASP A 12 -18.10 45.04 20.63
N MET A 13 -18.03 43.79 21.06
CA MET A 13 -17.50 42.67 20.28
C MET A 13 -18.47 42.41 19.12
N ARG A 14 -18.46 43.32 18.14
CA ARG A 14 -18.78 42.97 16.77
C ARG A 14 -17.70 41.98 16.33
N LEU A 15 -17.99 40.72 16.57
CA LEU A 15 -17.37 39.59 15.90
C LEU A 15 -17.54 39.83 14.40
N GLU A 16 -16.57 40.49 13.79
CA GLU A 16 -16.25 40.26 12.38
C GLU A 16 -16.00 38.75 12.28
N GLN A 17 -17.04 38.02 11.89
CA GLN A 17 -16.90 36.75 11.21
C GLN A 17 -16.16 37.07 9.90
N ALA A 18 -14.85 37.26 10.00
CA ALA A 18 -13.96 37.03 8.90
C ALA A 18 -14.17 35.56 8.54
N THR A 19 -15.00 35.33 7.53
CA THR A 19 -15.06 34.08 6.79
C THR A 19 -13.63 33.75 6.43
N ALA A 20 -13.00 32.91 7.25
CA ALA A 20 -11.67 32.40 6.96
C ALA A 20 -11.79 31.81 5.55
N PRO A 21 -10.97 32.28 4.59
CA PRO A 21 -11.01 31.74 3.25
C PRO A 21 -10.90 30.22 3.39
N ASP A 22 -11.84 29.49 2.80
CA ASP A 22 -11.92 28.03 2.88
C ASP A 22 -10.56 27.45 2.48
N ALA A 23 -9.69 27.23 3.47
CA ALA A 23 -8.33 26.73 3.28
C ALA A 23 -8.34 25.27 2.79
N ASN A 24 -9.53 24.70 2.63
CA ASN A 24 -9.80 23.35 2.14
C ASN A 24 -10.31 23.32 0.70
N ALA A 25 -10.52 24.47 0.04
CA ALA A 25 -10.74 24.48 -1.40
C ALA A 25 -9.39 24.26 -2.09
N LEU A 26 -9.00 22.99 -2.23
CA LEU A 26 -7.96 22.59 -3.18
C LEU A 26 -8.24 23.30 -4.49
N SER A 27 -7.22 23.94 -5.06
CA SER A 27 -7.34 24.59 -6.36
C SER A 27 -7.91 23.57 -7.35
N ALA A 28 -8.83 23.99 -8.22
CA ALA A 28 -9.36 23.11 -9.28
C ALA A 28 -8.24 22.48 -10.12
N ASP A 29 -7.07 23.12 -10.18
CA ASP A 29 -5.87 22.58 -10.82
C ASP A 29 -5.23 21.44 -10.02
N ASP A 30 -5.21 21.49 -8.69
CA ASP A 30 -4.68 20.42 -7.85
C ASP A 30 -5.55 19.17 -7.95
N GLU A 31 -6.87 19.33 -8.01
CA GLU A 31 -7.80 18.20 -8.19
C GLU A 31 -7.64 17.55 -9.57
N ARG A 32 -7.42 18.34 -10.62
CA ARG A 32 -7.10 17.83 -11.97
C ARG A 32 -5.77 17.08 -11.98
N LEU A 33 -4.72 17.63 -11.36
CA LEU A 33 -3.41 16.98 -11.26
C LEU A 33 -3.47 15.66 -10.50
N ALA A 34 -4.23 15.61 -9.40
CA ALA A 34 -4.46 14.37 -8.64
C ALA A 34 -5.25 13.34 -9.47
N GLY A 35 -6.26 13.76 -10.22
CA GLY A 35 -7.02 12.91 -11.14
C GLY A 35 -6.14 12.30 -12.24
N ASP A 36 -5.27 13.10 -12.84
CA ASP A 36 -4.32 12.64 -13.86
C ASP A 36 -3.28 11.67 -13.30
N ALA A 37 -2.75 11.97 -12.10
CA ALA A 37 -1.85 11.07 -11.37
C ALA A 37 -2.50 9.71 -11.09
N LEU A 38 -3.75 9.72 -10.60
CA LEU A 38 -4.52 8.50 -10.34
C LEU A 38 -4.77 7.70 -11.62
N ALA A 39 -5.17 8.36 -12.70
CA ALA A 39 -5.39 7.72 -13.99
C ALA A 39 -4.09 7.12 -14.56
N ALA A 40 -2.96 7.82 -14.41
CA ALA A 40 -1.65 7.32 -14.82
C ALA A 40 -1.24 6.08 -14.00
N LEU A 41 -1.36 6.13 -12.67
CA LEU A 41 -1.03 5.02 -11.78
C LEU A 41 -1.93 3.81 -12.01
N THR A 42 -3.22 4.03 -12.30
CA THR A 42 -4.16 2.95 -12.64
C THR A 42 -3.82 2.30 -13.97
N ARG A 43 -3.43 3.08 -14.99
CA ARG A 43 -2.93 2.54 -16.26
C ARG A 43 -1.62 1.76 -16.05
N LEU A 44 -0.73 2.27 -15.19
CA LEU A 44 0.52 1.59 -14.84
C LEU A 44 0.26 0.27 -14.10
N SER A 45 -0.70 0.23 -13.17
CA SER A 45 -1.03 -0.97 -12.39
C SER A 45 -1.62 -2.07 -13.27
N ARG A 46 -2.59 -1.73 -14.13
CA ARG A 46 -3.20 -2.66 -15.08
C ARG A 46 -2.16 -3.23 -16.05
N ASN A 47 -1.27 -2.38 -16.57
CA ASN A 47 -0.17 -2.82 -17.41
C ASN A 47 0.87 -3.65 -16.65
N SER A 48 1.12 -3.34 -15.38
CA SER A 48 2.07 -4.08 -14.54
C SER A 48 1.56 -5.48 -14.25
N TYR A 49 0.27 -5.67 -14.00
CA TYR A 49 -0.30 -6.99 -13.79
C TYR A 49 -0.09 -7.90 -15.01
N TRP A 50 -0.45 -7.41 -16.19
CA TRP A 50 -0.25 -8.15 -17.44
C TRP A 50 1.22 -8.39 -17.74
N LYS A 51 2.09 -7.39 -17.54
CA LYS A 51 3.53 -7.54 -17.77
C LYS A 51 4.26 -8.33 -16.70
N ALA A 52 3.78 -8.41 -15.46
CA ALA A 52 4.37 -9.28 -14.45
C ALA A 52 4.02 -10.74 -14.77
N ARG A 53 2.77 -11.00 -15.16
CA ARG A 53 2.27 -12.34 -15.48
C ARG A 53 2.81 -12.88 -16.81
N PHE A 54 2.86 -12.06 -17.86
CA PHE A 54 3.31 -12.47 -19.19
C PHE A 54 4.71 -11.97 -19.53
N GLY A 55 5.13 -10.84 -18.98
CA GLY A 55 6.43 -10.24 -19.28
C GLY A 55 7.61 -10.98 -18.67
N ALA A 56 7.43 -11.84 -17.66
CA ALA A 56 8.47 -12.83 -17.34
C ALA A 56 8.70 -13.70 -18.58
N SER A 57 7.66 -14.35 -19.11
CA SER A 57 7.73 -15.18 -20.31
C SER A 57 8.21 -14.39 -21.55
N ILE A 58 7.69 -13.18 -21.78
CA ILE A 58 8.02 -12.36 -22.95
C ILE A 58 9.39 -11.69 -22.82
N ALA A 59 9.91 -11.37 -21.62
CA ALA A 59 11.27 -10.86 -21.49
C ALA A 59 12.30 -11.98 -21.62
N PHE A 60 11.96 -13.21 -21.21
CA PHE A 60 12.77 -14.39 -21.50
C PHE A 60 12.76 -14.70 -22.99
N PHE A 61 11.67 -14.51 -23.73
CA PHE A 61 11.57 -14.93 -25.13
C PHE A 61 12.64 -14.34 -26.07
N PRO A 62 12.90 -13.02 -26.15
CA PRO A 62 13.96 -12.47 -26.97
C PRO A 62 15.34 -12.89 -26.49
N GLY A 63 15.57 -12.99 -25.17
CA GLY A 63 16.83 -13.47 -24.62
C GLY A 63 17.08 -14.94 -24.92
N VAL A 64 16.03 -15.76 -24.89
CA VAL A 64 16.03 -17.19 -25.23
C VAL A 64 16.16 -17.37 -26.74
N LEU A 65 15.53 -16.55 -27.57
CA LEU A 65 15.64 -16.62 -29.04
C LEU A 65 16.99 -16.11 -29.54
N ALA A 66 17.44 -14.94 -29.09
CA ALA A 66 18.80 -14.46 -29.33
C ALA A 66 19.80 -15.47 -28.77
N GLY A 67 19.42 -16.10 -27.66
CA GLY A 67 20.13 -17.20 -27.08
C GLY A 67 20.27 -18.37 -28.08
N ILE A 68 19.18 -19.03 -28.40
CA ILE A 68 19.13 -20.15 -29.34
C ILE A 68 19.86 -19.81 -30.64
N GLY A 69 19.74 -18.58 -31.14
CA GLY A 69 20.51 -18.08 -32.28
C GLY A 69 22.03 -18.09 -32.05
N LEU A 70 22.50 -17.54 -30.93
CA LEU A 70 23.92 -17.55 -30.57
C LEU A 70 24.44 -18.97 -30.31
N TRP A 71 23.63 -19.83 -29.68
CA TRP A 71 23.93 -21.24 -29.47
C TRP A 71 24.02 -21.99 -30.79
N ALA A 72 23.09 -21.77 -31.72
CA ALA A 72 23.10 -22.38 -33.04
C ALA A 72 24.32 -21.93 -33.88
N ILE A 73 24.70 -20.64 -33.81
CA ILE A 73 25.91 -20.12 -34.46
C ILE A 73 27.16 -20.75 -33.83
N ALA A 74 27.24 -20.80 -32.50
CA ALA A 74 28.35 -21.42 -31.79
C ALA A 74 28.45 -22.93 -32.10
N PHE A 75 27.34 -23.65 -32.08
CA PHE A 75 27.25 -25.07 -32.40
C PHE A 75 27.65 -25.36 -33.85
N ALA A 76 27.20 -24.54 -34.80
CA ALA A 76 27.60 -24.64 -36.21
C ALA A 76 29.11 -24.37 -36.40
N ALA A 77 29.66 -23.40 -35.67
CA ALA A 77 31.09 -23.07 -35.70
C ALA A 77 31.98 -24.13 -34.98
N LEU A 78 31.44 -24.84 -34.00
CA LEU A 78 32.13 -25.89 -33.22
C LEU A 78 32.03 -27.29 -33.85
N ARG A 79 31.18 -27.46 -34.87
CA ARG A 79 30.99 -28.75 -35.57
C ARG A 79 32.27 -29.41 -36.12
N PRO A 80 33.35 -28.69 -36.51
CA PRO A 80 34.60 -29.33 -36.93
C PRO A 80 35.58 -29.69 -35.78
N PHE A 81 35.26 -29.39 -34.51
CA PHE A 81 36.17 -29.55 -33.36
C PHE A 81 35.70 -30.61 -32.33
N THR A 82 34.96 -31.62 -32.76
CA THR A 82 34.26 -32.58 -31.89
C THR A 82 35.16 -33.62 -31.19
N SER A 83 36.42 -33.32 -30.87
CA SER A 83 37.28 -34.22 -30.08
C SER A 83 37.74 -33.66 -28.73
N ASP A 84 37.54 -32.37 -28.42
CA ASP A 84 37.98 -31.78 -27.14
C ASP A 84 36.81 -31.18 -26.33
N ASP A 85 36.42 -31.87 -25.25
CA ASP A 85 35.30 -31.52 -24.34
C ASP A 85 35.34 -30.10 -23.76
N LEU A 86 36.51 -29.45 -23.75
CA LEU A 86 36.70 -28.14 -23.15
C LEU A 86 36.11 -26.99 -23.98
N ALA A 87 36.18 -27.07 -25.31
CA ALA A 87 35.72 -26.00 -26.21
C ALA A 87 34.18 -25.86 -26.18
N GLY A 88 33.47 -26.98 -26.07
CA GLY A 88 32.01 -27.01 -25.91
C GLY A 88 31.55 -26.38 -24.59
N LEU A 89 32.27 -26.65 -23.49
CA LEU A 89 31.98 -26.06 -22.18
C LEU A 89 32.14 -24.54 -22.19
N VAL A 90 33.23 -24.02 -22.75
CA VAL A 90 33.48 -22.57 -22.85
C VAL A 90 32.42 -21.89 -23.70
N GLY A 91 32.04 -22.50 -24.83
CA GLY A 91 30.94 -22.01 -25.67
C GLY A 91 29.61 -21.96 -24.92
N MET A 92 29.28 -22.98 -24.14
CA MET A 92 28.07 -23.03 -23.32
C MET A 92 28.08 -21.98 -22.20
N ILE A 93 29.22 -21.75 -21.55
CA ILE A 93 29.34 -20.72 -20.50
C ILE A 93 29.18 -19.32 -21.10
N GLY A 94 29.83 -19.03 -22.22
CA GLY A 94 29.69 -17.75 -22.93
C GLY A 94 28.25 -17.52 -23.41
N TYR A 95 27.61 -18.59 -23.88
CA TYR A 95 26.21 -18.60 -24.28
C TYR A 95 25.27 -18.23 -23.12
N LEU A 96 25.35 -18.95 -22.00
CA LEU A 96 24.55 -18.67 -20.81
C LEU A 96 24.85 -17.27 -20.27
N GLY A 97 26.12 -16.86 -20.24
CA GLY A 97 26.54 -15.52 -19.83
C GLY A 97 25.91 -14.40 -20.69
N GLY A 98 25.84 -14.58 -22.01
CA GLY A 98 25.20 -13.64 -22.92
C GLY A 98 23.69 -13.55 -22.72
N VAL A 99 23.01 -14.69 -22.62
CA VAL A 99 21.54 -14.77 -22.42
C VAL A 99 21.14 -14.18 -21.07
N PHE A 100 21.78 -14.61 -19.99
CA PHE A 100 21.48 -14.12 -18.65
C PHE A 100 21.94 -12.67 -18.46
N GLY A 101 23.11 -12.30 -18.99
CA GLY A 101 23.66 -10.94 -18.88
C GLY A 101 22.82 -9.92 -19.65
N GLY A 102 22.48 -10.21 -20.91
CA GLY A 102 21.63 -9.36 -21.75
C GLY A 102 20.21 -9.22 -21.18
N GLY A 103 19.61 -10.35 -20.77
CA GLY A 103 18.32 -10.35 -20.09
C GLY A 103 18.32 -9.52 -18.81
N TYR A 104 19.34 -9.69 -17.96
CA TYR A 104 19.50 -8.92 -16.73
C TYR A 104 19.64 -7.42 -16.98
N LEU A 105 20.47 -7.00 -17.95
CA LEU A 105 20.65 -5.59 -18.29
C LEU A 105 19.36 -4.96 -18.84
N GLY A 106 18.64 -5.67 -19.71
CA GLY A 106 17.34 -5.25 -20.24
C GLY A 106 16.30 -5.07 -19.13
N LEU A 107 16.19 -6.05 -18.23
CA LEU A 107 15.30 -5.98 -17.06
C LEU A 107 15.68 -4.83 -16.12
N ARG A 108 16.98 -4.59 -15.89
CA ARG A 108 17.47 -3.47 -15.07
C ARG A 108 17.19 -2.10 -15.70
N ALA A 109 17.30 -1.98 -17.03
CA ALA A 109 16.93 -0.77 -17.75
C ALA A 109 15.41 -0.51 -17.66
N TYR A 110 14.61 -1.57 -17.83
CA TYR A 110 13.15 -1.51 -17.67
C TYR A 110 12.74 -1.08 -16.26
N GLY A 111 13.32 -1.68 -15.21
CA GLY A 111 13.05 -1.29 -13.82
C GLY A 111 13.41 0.17 -13.53
N ARG A 112 14.51 0.68 -14.10
CA ARG A 112 14.89 2.11 -13.98
C ARG A 112 13.90 3.03 -14.66
N ARG A 113 13.43 2.69 -15.86
CA ARG A 113 12.40 3.46 -16.57
C ARG A 113 11.09 3.49 -15.78
N ARG A 114 10.61 2.32 -15.33
CA ARG A 114 9.41 2.21 -14.50
C ARG A 114 9.49 3.01 -13.21
N ARG A 115 10.64 2.99 -12.53
CA ARG A 115 10.86 3.79 -11.34
C ARG A 115 10.66 5.29 -11.61
N ARG A 116 11.14 5.80 -12.75
CA ARG A 116 10.94 7.22 -13.13
C ARG A 116 9.46 7.52 -13.42
N GLU A 117 8.79 6.64 -14.16
CA GLU A 117 7.35 6.78 -14.46
C GLU A 117 6.49 6.78 -13.19
N ILE A 118 6.78 5.89 -12.23
CA ILE A 118 6.09 5.86 -10.93
C ILE A 118 6.42 7.11 -10.13
N ALA A 119 7.70 7.51 -10.08
CA ALA A 119 8.11 8.70 -9.34
C ALA A 119 7.44 9.97 -9.87
N SER A 120 7.36 10.15 -11.19
CA SER A 120 6.67 11.30 -11.80
C SER A 120 5.16 11.26 -11.58
N ALA A 121 4.52 10.09 -11.74
CA ALA A 121 3.08 9.95 -11.50
C ALA A 121 2.73 10.15 -10.02
N SER A 122 3.61 9.73 -9.12
CA SER A 122 3.41 9.88 -7.67
C SER A 122 3.63 11.30 -7.13
N ALA A 123 4.12 12.24 -7.94
CA ALA A 123 4.44 13.59 -7.46
C ALA A 123 3.20 14.37 -7.01
N HIS A 124 2.06 14.12 -7.65
CA HIS A 124 0.76 14.73 -7.34
C HIS A 124 -0.25 13.68 -6.87
N ALA A 125 0.23 12.52 -6.44
CA ALA A 125 -0.64 11.43 -6.03
C ALA A 125 -1.28 11.75 -4.67
N ASP A 126 -2.57 11.47 -4.60
CA ASP A 126 -3.40 11.60 -3.42
C ASP A 126 -3.63 10.24 -2.74
N ILE A 127 -4.50 10.25 -1.74
CA ILE A 127 -4.91 9.06 -0.98
C ILE A 127 -5.53 7.97 -1.87
N ARG A 128 -6.28 8.37 -2.92
CA ARG A 128 -6.94 7.44 -3.86
C ARG A 128 -5.92 6.64 -4.68
N SER A 129 -4.71 7.18 -4.81
CA SER A 129 -3.60 6.54 -5.53
C SER A 129 -2.95 5.38 -4.77
N ILE A 130 -3.28 5.19 -3.48
CA ILE A 130 -2.74 4.09 -2.66
C ILE A 130 -3.14 2.73 -3.25
N ARG A 131 -4.39 2.56 -3.68
CA ARG A 131 -4.90 1.27 -4.20
C ARG A 131 -4.19 0.80 -5.48
N PRO A 132 -4.03 1.62 -6.54
CA PRO A 132 -3.23 1.24 -7.71
C PRO A 132 -1.77 0.89 -7.37
N LEU A 133 -1.14 1.64 -6.47
CA LEU A 133 0.22 1.37 -6.01
C LEU A 133 0.30 0.04 -5.26
N ALA A 134 -0.67 -0.22 -4.39
CA ALA A 134 -0.83 -1.47 -3.68
C ALA A 134 -0.97 -2.66 -4.65
N ASP A 135 -1.85 -2.55 -5.65
CA ASP A 135 -2.03 -3.61 -6.66
C ASP A 135 -0.75 -3.87 -7.48
N MET A 136 0.02 -2.81 -7.80
CA MET A 136 1.35 -2.97 -8.42
C MET A 136 2.30 -3.75 -7.53
N VAL A 137 2.37 -3.42 -6.24
CA VAL A 137 3.25 -4.13 -5.31
C VAL A 137 2.80 -5.57 -5.15
N ARG A 138 1.50 -5.84 -4.98
CA ARG A 138 0.95 -7.19 -4.87
C ARG A 138 1.32 -8.04 -6.09
N GLY A 139 1.15 -7.49 -7.30
CA GLY A 139 1.55 -8.16 -8.55
C GLY A 139 3.05 -8.46 -8.61
N ASN A 140 3.89 -7.53 -8.14
CA ASN A 140 5.34 -7.71 -8.13
C ASN A 140 5.80 -8.75 -7.08
N VAL A 141 5.18 -8.75 -5.89
CA VAL A 141 5.45 -9.72 -4.81
C VAL A 141 5.07 -11.12 -5.26
N TRP A 142 3.86 -11.29 -5.82
CA TRP A 142 3.38 -12.59 -6.31
C TRP A 142 4.21 -13.14 -7.47
N ALA A 143 4.77 -12.27 -8.30
CA ALA A 143 5.67 -12.69 -9.36
C ALA A 143 7.01 -13.24 -8.85
N GLY A 144 7.35 -13.08 -7.56
CA GLY A 144 8.62 -13.55 -6.97
C GLY A 144 9.86 -12.91 -7.61
N ALA A 145 9.66 -11.84 -8.38
CA ALA A 145 10.63 -11.32 -9.31
C ALA A 145 11.59 -10.34 -8.61
N LEU A 146 12.76 -10.82 -8.18
CA LEU A 146 13.83 -9.98 -7.62
C LEU A 146 14.22 -8.81 -8.54
N TRP A 147 14.05 -8.95 -9.86
CA TRP A 147 14.32 -7.86 -10.80
C TRP A 147 13.31 -6.70 -10.72
N LEU A 148 12.15 -6.88 -10.08
CA LEU A 148 11.15 -5.82 -9.85
C LEU A 148 11.39 -5.04 -8.55
N LEU A 149 12.46 -5.34 -7.80
CA LEU A 149 12.84 -4.61 -6.59
C LEU A 149 12.90 -3.08 -6.79
N PRO A 150 13.45 -2.52 -7.88
CA PRO A 150 13.44 -1.06 -8.08
C PRO A 150 12.04 -0.48 -8.20
N THR A 151 11.12 -1.20 -8.83
CA THR A 151 9.71 -0.82 -8.98
C THR A 151 9.00 -0.89 -7.64
N LEU A 152 9.21 -1.98 -6.89
CA LEU A 152 8.64 -2.17 -5.56
C LEU A 152 9.10 -1.09 -4.58
N HIS A 153 10.40 -0.73 -4.60
CA HIS A 153 10.92 0.39 -3.82
C HIS A 153 10.29 1.73 -4.24
N ALA A 154 10.09 1.96 -5.53
CA ALA A 154 9.43 3.18 -6.01
C ALA A 154 7.97 3.28 -5.53
N CYS A 155 7.23 2.17 -5.58
CA CYS A 155 5.84 2.12 -5.09
C CYS A 155 5.78 2.37 -3.58
N VAL A 156 6.63 1.71 -2.78
CA VAL A 156 6.64 1.91 -1.31
C VAL A 156 7.06 3.32 -0.94
N ALA A 157 8.05 3.90 -1.63
CA ALA A 157 8.44 5.30 -1.42
C ALA A 157 7.34 6.30 -1.85
N ALA A 158 6.54 5.98 -2.86
CA ALA A 158 5.37 6.78 -3.24
C ALA A 158 4.27 6.67 -2.17
N MET A 159 3.94 5.46 -1.72
CA MET A 159 2.94 5.24 -0.67
C MET A 159 3.33 5.93 0.64
N GLN A 160 4.61 5.89 1.05
CA GLN A 160 5.07 6.62 2.23
C GLN A 160 4.87 8.13 2.07
N ARG A 161 5.23 8.72 0.93
CA ARG A 161 5.04 10.16 0.70
C ARG A 161 3.57 10.56 0.79
N ILE A 162 2.68 9.74 0.25
CA ILE A 162 1.23 9.95 0.38
C ILE A 162 0.84 9.86 1.85
N LEU A 163 1.26 8.82 2.58
CA LEU A 163 0.96 8.65 4.01
C LEU A 163 1.50 9.79 4.90
N ASP A 164 2.66 10.34 4.56
CA ASP A 164 3.26 11.48 5.28
C ASP A 164 2.47 12.77 5.05
N ALA A 165 1.82 12.91 3.89
CA ALA A 165 0.97 14.04 3.54
C ALA A 165 -0.47 13.91 4.07
N VAL A 166 -0.91 12.71 4.44
CA VAL A 166 -2.26 12.43 4.96
C VAL A 166 -2.43 13.08 6.34
N THR A 167 -3.35 14.03 6.42
CA THR A 167 -3.72 14.69 7.68
C THR A 167 -4.47 13.73 8.61
N PRO A 168 -4.54 13.99 9.93
CA PRO A 168 -5.32 13.17 10.86
C PRO A 168 -6.80 13.01 10.43
N ALA A 169 -7.40 14.04 9.82
CA ALA A 169 -8.77 13.99 9.31
C ALA A 169 -8.94 13.02 8.13
N ASP A 170 -7.93 12.92 7.27
CA ASP A 170 -7.93 11.99 6.13
C ASP A 170 -7.65 10.54 6.57
N ARG A 171 -7.01 10.35 7.73
CA ARG A 171 -6.77 9.00 8.29
C ARG A 171 -8.07 8.30 8.65
N ASP A 172 -9.08 9.02 9.09
CA ASP A 172 -10.37 8.42 9.42
C ASP A 172 -11.09 7.95 8.14
N LYS A 173 -10.99 8.68 7.03
CA LYS A 173 -11.50 8.24 5.71
C LYS A 173 -10.78 6.99 5.21
N LEU A 174 -9.46 6.93 5.38
CA LEU A 174 -8.64 5.76 5.07
C LEU A 174 -9.01 4.51 5.89
N ARG A 175 -9.58 4.70 7.08
CA ARG A 175 -9.80 3.62 8.06
C ARG A 175 -10.99 2.74 7.74
N ASP A 176 -11.98 3.29 7.07
CA ASP A 176 -13.19 2.57 6.66
C ASP A 176 -13.02 1.84 5.33
N ASP A 177 -12.05 2.26 4.51
CA ASP A 177 -11.78 1.66 3.22
C ASP A 177 -10.82 0.46 3.31
N GLY A 178 -11.14 -0.61 2.57
CA GLY A 178 -10.30 -1.80 2.39
C GLY A 178 -8.88 -1.50 1.87
N ASP A 179 -8.59 -0.25 1.53
CA ASP A 179 -7.29 0.25 1.07
C ASP A 179 -6.22 0.24 2.17
N LEU A 180 -6.55 0.58 3.43
CA LEU A 180 -5.59 0.46 4.53
C LEU A 180 -5.28 -1.00 4.87
N ALA A 181 -6.30 -1.85 4.87
CA ALA A 181 -6.11 -3.29 5.05
C ALA A 181 -5.27 -3.88 3.90
N GLY A 182 -5.51 -3.44 2.68
CA GLY A 182 -4.72 -3.79 1.50
C GLY A 182 -3.26 -3.36 1.64
N LEU A 183 -3.02 -2.10 2.04
CA LEU A 183 -1.69 -1.56 2.26
C LEU A 183 -0.93 -2.32 3.36
N ARG A 184 -1.57 -2.55 4.51
CA ARG A 184 -1.03 -3.36 5.61
C ARG A 184 -0.68 -4.77 5.14
N SER A 185 -1.61 -5.43 4.44
CA SER A 185 -1.41 -6.76 3.87
C SER A 185 -0.20 -6.78 2.95
N ILE A 186 -0.04 -5.78 2.11
CA ILE A 186 1.06 -5.70 1.14
C ILE A 186 2.41 -5.43 1.82
N LEU A 187 2.47 -4.47 2.75
CA LEU A 187 3.69 -4.19 3.51
C LEU A 187 4.09 -5.42 4.32
N THR A 188 3.13 -6.11 4.93
CA THR A 188 3.34 -7.36 5.65
C THR A 188 3.77 -8.49 4.72
N SER A 189 3.18 -8.62 3.53
CA SER A 189 3.61 -9.60 2.54
C SER A 189 5.01 -9.30 2.01
N CYS A 190 5.34 -8.03 1.74
CA CYS A 190 6.71 -7.65 1.37
C CYS A 190 7.69 -8.02 2.49
N ALA A 191 7.33 -7.69 3.72
CA ALA A 191 8.11 -8.00 4.91
C ALA A 191 8.29 -9.50 5.15
N ASN A 192 7.24 -10.31 4.99
CA ASN A 192 7.30 -11.75 5.22
C ASN A 192 7.99 -12.49 4.06
N HIS A 193 7.58 -12.18 2.82
CA HIS A 193 8.11 -12.83 1.63
C HIS A 193 9.58 -12.50 1.44
N TYR A 194 9.97 -11.27 1.74
CA TYR A 194 11.32 -10.83 1.50
C TYR A 194 12.21 -10.68 2.73
N GLY A 195 11.65 -10.57 3.94
CA GLY A 195 12.42 -10.59 5.18
C GLY A 195 13.18 -11.91 5.36
N TRP A 196 12.62 -13.02 4.85
CA TRP A 196 13.32 -14.31 4.80
C TRP A 196 14.45 -14.34 3.76
N LEU A 197 14.30 -13.62 2.64
CA LEU A 197 15.29 -13.52 1.55
C LEU A 197 16.51 -12.64 1.89
N GLN A 198 16.85 -12.50 3.17
CA GLN A 198 18.02 -11.80 3.71
C GLN A 198 17.97 -10.27 3.63
N ALA A 199 18.26 -9.63 4.77
CA ALA A 199 18.54 -8.19 4.91
C ALA A 199 19.66 -7.66 3.97
N SER A 200 20.41 -8.54 3.30
CA SER A 200 21.44 -8.20 2.32
C SER A 200 20.86 -7.68 0.99
N ILE A 201 19.63 -8.09 0.64
CA ILE A 201 19.00 -7.77 -0.64
C ILE A 201 18.30 -6.41 -0.60
N PHE A 202 17.67 -6.07 0.53
CA PHE A 202 16.91 -4.83 0.63
C PHE A 202 17.80 -3.62 0.85
N PRO A 203 17.57 -2.52 0.11
CA PRO A 203 18.12 -1.24 0.49
C PRO A 203 17.67 -0.88 1.91
N PRO A 204 18.57 -0.46 2.83
CA PRO A 204 18.20 -0.06 4.19
C PRO A 204 17.11 1.02 4.22
N ALA A 205 17.13 1.93 3.24
CA ALA A 205 16.09 2.93 3.04
C ALA A 205 14.69 2.33 2.88
N PHE A 206 14.55 1.23 2.13
CA PHE A 206 13.27 0.56 1.94
C PHE A 206 12.72 0.02 3.26
N VAL A 207 13.58 -0.61 4.07
CA VAL A 207 13.19 -1.15 5.38
C VAL A 207 12.71 -0.02 6.30
N ARG A 208 13.46 1.08 6.37
CA ARG A 208 13.07 2.26 7.15
C ARG A 208 11.70 2.78 6.72
N THR A 209 11.50 2.95 5.41
CA THR A 209 10.21 3.41 4.86
C THR A 209 9.07 2.46 5.22
N ALA A 210 9.26 1.14 5.07
CA ALA A 210 8.23 0.16 5.39
C ALA A 210 7.89 0.14 6.89
N LEU A 211 8.89 0.21 7.77
CA LEU A 211 8.67 0.26 9.23
C LEU A 211 7.94 1.55 9.64
N ARG A 212 8.32 2.70 9.08
CA ARG A 212 7.62 3.98 9.32
C ARG A 212 6.18 3.96 8.84
N SER A 213 5.92 3.41 7.65
CA SER A 213 4.56 3.19 7.17
C SER A 213 3.77 2.37 8.20
N LEU A 214 4.30 1.23 8.66
CA LEU A 214 3.61 0.36 9.62
C LEU A 214 3.39 1.03 10.98
N ALA A 215 4.28 1.91 11.42
CA ALA A 215 4.11 2.71 12.62
C ALA A 215 2.97 3.73 12.49
N VAL A 216 2.88 4.44 11.36
CA VAL A 216 1.76 5.35 11.06
C VAL A 216 0.44 4.59 11.04
N LEU A 217 0.45 3.36 10.52
CA LEU A 217 -0.71 2.49 10.48
C LEU A 217 -1.03 1.82 11.82
N GLN A 218 -0.21 2.00 12.86
CA GLN A 218 -0.37 1.37 14.18
C GLN A 218 -0.58 -0.16 14.11
N ASP A 219 0.14 -0.83 13.21
CA ASP A 219 -0.02 -2.27 12.99
C ASP A 219 0.99 -3.08 13.83
N ARG A 220 0.49 -4.02 14.65
CA ARG A 220 1.30 -4.97 15.43
C ARG A 220 2.23 -5.83 14.57
N GLN A 221 1.91 -6.03 13.29
CA GLN A 221 2.81 -6.73 12.37
C GLN A 221 4.13 -5.96 12.16
N GLY A 222 4.10 -4.63 12.24
CA GLY A 222 5.29 -3.79 12.17
C GLY A 222 6.26 -4.05 13.30
N GLU A 223 5.75 -4.14 14.54
CA GLU A 223 6.55 -4.52 15.71
C GLU A 223 7.18 -5.91 15.52
N ARG A 224 6.38 -6.93 15.20
CA ARG A 224 6.88 -8.30 14.97
C ARG A 224 7.91 -8.37 13.85
N LEU A 225 7.76 -7.55 12.81
CA LEU A 225 8.74 -7.45 11.73
C LEU A 225 10.04 -6.82 12.23
N ALA A 226 9.96 -5.68 12.92
CA ALA A 226 11.14 -5.02 13.48
C ALA A 226 11.90 -5.95 14.42
N GLU A 227 11.21 -6.66 15.32
CA GLU A 227 11.83 -7.66 16.21
C GLU A 227 12.49 -8.82 15.46
N ARG A 228 11.90 -9.27 14.35
CA ARG A 228 12.53 -10.30 13.51
C ARG A 228 13.78 -9.75 12.81
N LEU A 229 13.73 -8.50 12.34
CA LEU A 229 14.86 -7.84 11.69
C LEU A 229 16.01 -7.62 12.66
N THR A 230 15.76 -7.24 13.92
CA THR A 230 16.82 -7.11 14.94
C THR A 230 17.49 -8.44 15.25
N ARG A 231 16.71 -9.54 15.26
CA ARG A 231 17.22 -10.91 15.47
C ARG A 231 17.84 -11.55 14.22
N THR A 232 17.82 -10.89 13.08
CA THR A 232 18.33 -11.48 11.83
C THR A 232 19.85 -11.64 11.90
N ILE A 233 20.32 -12.89 11.78
CA ILE A 233 21.74 -13.22 11.76
C ILE A 233 22.25 -13.02 10.33
N GLY A 234 22.88 -11.88 10.07
CA GLY A 234 23.51 -11.58 8.78
C GLY A 234 24.91 -11.02 8.97
N VAL A 235 25.88 -11.59 8.25
CA VAL A 235 27.28 -11.13 8.25
C VAL A 235 27.44 -10.14 7.10
N GLY A 236 27.41 -8.84 7.41
CA GLY A 236 27.64 -7.79 6.41
C GLY A 236 27.16 -6.40 6.82
N ARG A 237 27.78 -5.36 6.25
CA ARG A 237 27.46 -3.94 6.54
C ARG A 237 25.98 -3.61 6.35
N LYS A 238 25.37 -4.13 5.28
CA LYS A 238 23.94 -3.92 5.00
C LYS A 238 23.03 -4.56 6.05
N ALA A 239 23.32 -5.80 6.46
CA ALA A 239 22.54 -6.47 7.50
C ALA A 239 22.68 -5.77 8.85
N ALA A 240 23.87 -5.27 9.18
CA ALA A 240 24.08 -4.43 10.36
C ALA A 240 23.28 -3.12 10.29
N GLU A 241 23.24 -2.47 9.13
CA GLU A 241 22.47 -1.24 8.93
C GLU A 241 20.96 -1.48 9.03
N VAL A 242 20.46 -2.58 8.47
CA VAL A 242 19.04 -2.99 8.61
C VAL A 242 18.69 -3.27 10.06
N ARG A 243 19.55 -3.96 10.82
CA ARG A 243 19.36 -4.17 12.26
C ARG A 243 19.30 -2.86 13.02
N ARG A 244 20.26 -1.96 12.77
CA ARG A 244 20.28 -0.63 13.40
C ARG A 244 19.00 0.15 13.13
N ILE A 245 18.52 0.15 11.88
CA ILE A 245 17.25 0.81 11.51
C ILE A 245 16.07 0.17 12.24
N ALA A 246 16.03 -1.16 12.34
CA ALA A 246 14.97 -1.85 13.06
C ALA A 246 15.00 -1.53 14.55
N GLU A 247 16.19 -1.44 15.17
CA GLU A 247 16.38 -1.02 16.56
C GLU A 247 15.97 0.44 16.80
N GLU A 248 16.31 1.34 15.87
CA GLU A 248 15.94 2.76 15.89
C GLU A 248 14.40 2.94 15.86
N GLU A 249 13.70 2.17 15.03
CA GLU A 249 12.26 2.35 14.79
C GLU A 249 11.37 1.48 15.71
N LEU A 250 11.94 0.48 16.42
CA LEU A 250 11.19 -0.43 17.30
C LEU A 250 10.44 0.27 18.45
N PRO A 251 11.00 1.28 19.16
CA PRO A 251 10.29 1.97 20.22
C PRO A 251 9.03 2.68 19.72
N ALA A 252 9.12 3.36 18.58
CA ALA A 252 7.99 4.05 17.97
C ALA A 252 6.88 3.06 17.54
N LEU A 253 7.28 1.88 17.03
CA LEU A 253 6.34 0.82 16.68
C LEU A 253 5.63 0.23 17.91
N ARG A 254 6.35 0.03 19.02
CA ARG A 254 5.76 -0.44 20.29
C ARG A 254 4.77 0.54 20.85
N GLU A 255 5.13 1.83 20.90
CA GLU A 255 4.24 2.88 21.37
C GLU A 255 2.98 2.98 20.50
N ALA A 256 3.13 2.88 19.17
CA ALA A 256 2.00 2.86 18.25
C ALA A 256 1.10 1.61 18.45
N ALA A 257 1.70 0.44 18.73
CA ALA A 257 0.97 -0.79 18.99
C ALA A 257 0.19 -0.76 20.32
N GLU A 258 0.75 -0.15 21.37
CA GLU A 258 0.04 0.06 22.64
C GLU A 258 -1.11 1.06 22.49
N ARG A 259 -0.90 2.19 21.78
CA ARG A 259 -1.98 3.12 21.46
C ARG A 259 -3.13 2.47 20.69
N ALA A 260 -2.82 1.54 19.77
CA ALA A 260 -3.84 0.77 19.06
C ALA A 260 -4.58 -0.21 19.99
N LYS A 261 -3.88 -0.82 20.96
CA LYS A 261 -4.47 -1.71 21.95
C LYS A 261 -5.44 -0.96 22.86
N GLU A 262 -5.01 0.15 23.44
CA GLU A 262 -5.84 1.01 24.29
C GLU A 262 -7.11 1.44 23.55
N ARG A 263 -6.98 1.87 22.28
CA ARG A 263 -8.14 2.24 21.46
C ARG A 263 -9.10 1.08 21.23
N THR A 264 -8.59 -0.14 21.06
CA THR A 264 -9.43 -1.33 20.86
C THR A 264 -10.11 -1.76 22.15
N GLU A 265 -9.45 -1.60 23.30
CA GLU A 265 -10.04 -1.86 24.61
C GLU A 265 -11.15 -0.86 24.96
N LEU A 266 -10.97 0.43 24.59
CA LEU A 266 -12.00 1.47 24.75
C LEU A 266 -13.20 1.33 23.81
N LEU A 267 -13.04 0.61 22.69
CA LEU A 267 -14.09 0.34 21.71
C LEU A 267 -14.67 -1.07 21.82
N ARG A 268 -14.29 -1.87 22.82
CA ARG A 268 -15.09 -3.05 23.13
C ARG A 268 -16.49 -2.53 23.47
N PRO A 269 -17.55 -2.95 22.75
CA PRO A 269 -18.90 -2.78 23.26
C PRO A 269 -18.85 -3.30 24.68
N ALA A 270 -19.33 -2.52 25.66
CA ALA A 270 -19.46 -3.01 27.02
C ALA A 270 -20.09 -4.39 26.89
N GLU A 271 -19.30 -5.45 27.13
CA GLU A 271 -19.83 -6.79 27.17
C GLU A 271 -20.90 -6.70 28.22
N ASN A 272 -22.16 -6.69 27.76
CA ASN A 272 -23.32 -6.48 28.60
C ASN A 272 -23.14 -7.49 29.75
N PRO A 273 -22.87 -7.04 30.98
CA PRO A 273 -22.66 -7.98 32.10
C PRO A 273 -23.95 -8.75 32.38
N HIS A 274 -25.06 -8.32 31.78
CA HIS A 274 -26.31 -9.04 31.71
C HIS A 274 -26.16 -10.23 30.75
N ARG A 275 -25.87 -11.40 31.34
CA ARG A 275 -26.36 -12.67 30.81
C ARG A 275 -27.81 -12.46 30.35
N ALA A 276 -28.20 -13.06 29.23
CA ALA A 276 -29.58 -13.01 28.74
C ALA A 276 -30.62 -13.44 29.81
N GLU A 277 -30.16 -14.10 30.87
CA GLU A 277 -30.93 -14.54 32.03
C GLU A 277 -31.28 -13.42 33.04
N ASP A 278 -30.57 -12.29 33.02
CA ASP A 278 -30.77 -11.14 33.94
C ASP A 278 -31.51 -9.95 33.29
N THR A 279 -32.03 -10.15 32.08
CA THR A 279 -32.97 -9.18 31.51
C THR A 279 -34.31 -9.37 32.22
N LEU A 280 -34.48 -8.71 33.36
CA LEU A 280 -35.73 -8.59 34.12
C LEU A 280 -36.85 -7.84 33.37
N LEU A 281 -36.77 -7.78 32.05
CA LEU A 281 -37.94 -7.53 31.22
C LEU A 281 -38.69 -8.86 31.15
N ARG A 282 -39.53 -9.08 32.17
CA ARG A 282 -40.60 -10.09 32.10
C ARG A 282 -41.21 -9.95 30.70
N PRO A 283 -41.21 -11.00 29.85
CA PRO A 283 -42.00 -10.98 28.64
C PRO A 283 -43.40 -10.55 29.07
N ALA A 284 -43.93 -9.47 28.50
CA ALA A 284 -45.33 -9.16 28.70
C ALA A 284 -46.07 -10.42 28.29
N GLU A 285 -46.68 -11.10 29.27
CA GLU A 285 -47.47 -12.31 29.05
C GLU A 285 -48.44 -11.94 27.93
N ALA A 286 -48.29 -12.63 26.80
CA ALA A 286 -49.08 -12.41 25.62
C ALA A 286 -50.55 -12.42 26.04
N SER A 287 -51.23 -11.27 25.92
CA SER A 287 -52.69 -11.26 25.94
C SER A 287 -53.15 -12.03 24.71
N PRO A 288 -53.91 -13.13 24.88
CA PRO A 288 -54.49 -13.85 23.75
C PRO A 288 -55.82 -13.20 23.42
N SER A 289 -55.80 -12.09 22.69
CA SER A 289 -56.96 -11.55 21.96
C SER A 289 -56.42 -10.40 21.13
N GLY A 290 -56.23 -10.56 19.83
CA GLY A 290 -57.35 -10.55 18.89
C GLY A 290 -57.35 -9.17 18.25
N ASP A 291 -56.68 -9.08 17.10
CA ASP A 291 -56.92 -8.10 16.02
C ASP A 291 -55.74 -8.15 15.03
N VAL A 292 -55.70 -9.24 14.26
CA VAL A 292 -54.86 -9.38 13.05
C VAL A 292 -55.70 -9.00 11.82
N GLU A 293 -56.51 -7.94 11.93
CA GLU A 293 -57.38 -7.50 10.83
C GLU A 293 -57.26 -6.02 10.44
N LEU A 294 -56.27 -5.30 10.97
CA LEU A 294 -56.07 -3.86 10.67
C LEU A 294 -54.81 -3.54 9.83
N LEU A 295 -54.38 -4.48 8.99
CA LEU A 295 -53.47 -4.17 7.87
C LEU A 295 -54.21 -4.27 6.53
N VAL A 296 -55.34 -3.56 6.44
CA VAL A 296 -55.94 -3.17 5.17
C VAL A 296 -55.05 -2.10 4.55
N ARG A 297 -54.25 -2.51 3.55
CA ARG A 297 -53.62 -1.59 2.62
C ARG A 297 -54.72 -1.11 1.67
N PRO A 298 -55.08 0.18 1.57
CA PRO A 298 -55.95 0.62 0.50
C PRO A 298 -55.20 0.42 -0.83
N ALA A 299 -55.75 -0.45 -1.66
CA ALA A 299 -55.55 -0.39 -3.11
C ALA A 299 -56.20 0.89 -3.61
N GLY A 300 -55.46 1.73 -4.34
CA GLY A 300 -56.04 2.90 -4.99
C GLY A 300 -55.02 4.02 -5.15
N GLY A 301 -54.43 4.12 -6.34
CA GLY A 301 -53.56 5.21 -6.74
C GLY A 301 -52.93 4.96 -8.11
N GLU A 302 -53.71 4.42 -9.05
CA GLU A 302 -53.44 4.61 -10.47
C GLU A 302 -53.85 6.04 -10.86
N ASP A 303 -53.17 6.54 -11.89
CA ASP A 303 -53.46 7.74 -12.68
C ASP A 303 -53.05 9.10 -12.11
N GLU A 304 -51.91 9.61 -12.59
CA GLU A 304 -51.97 10.85 -13.38
C GLU A 304 -50.82 10.97 -14.39
N GLN A 305 -51.21 10.77 -15.64
CA GLN A 305 -50.62 11.32 -16.86
C GLN A 305 -50.02 12.73 -16.63
N SER A 306 -48.77 12.93 -17.08
CA SER A 306 -48.36 14.25 -17.56
C SER A 306 -47.42 14.10 -18.75
N SER A 307 -48.07 14.19 -19.91
CA SER A 307 -47.47 14.51 -21.20
C SER A 307 -47.45 16.03 -21.31
N VAL A 308 -46.26 16.67 -21.38
CA VAL A 308 -45.98 17.97 -22.03
C VAL A 308 -44.44 18.06 -22.07
N GLY A 309 -43.72 18.29 -23.17
CA GLY A 309 -44.01 18.49 -24.59
C GLY A 309 -42.67 18.48 -25.35
#